data_AF-A0A7W1KBT1-F1
#
_entry.id   AF-A0A7W1KBT1-F1
#
_cell.length_a   1.000
_cell.length_b   1.000
_cell.length_c   1.000
_cell.angle_alpha   90.00
_cell.angle_beta   90.00
_cell.angle_gamma   90.00
#
_symmetry.space_group_name_H-M   'P 1'
#
loop_
_entity.id
_entity.type
_entity.pdbx_description
1 polymer ?
#
loop_
_entity_poly.entity_id
_entity_poly.type
_entity_poly.pdbx_seq_one_letter_code
_entity_poly.pdbx_strand_id
1 'polypeptide(L)'
;PHETLLTVDATTGQNGLRQAKLFSEAVPVDGIVLTKLDGTAKGGIALAIAGDLGIPVKLIGIGEALEDLRPFDADDYARALLT
;
A
#
# COMPACT_ATOMS: atom_id res chain seq x y z
N PRO A 1 -15.25 8.22 12.44
CA PRO A 1 -14.49 6.97 12.21
C PRO A 1 -13.28 6.93 13.15
N HIS A 2 -12.88 5.75 13.63
CA HIS A 2 -11.63 5.61 14.40
C HIS A 2 -10.41 5.57 13.46
N GLU A 3 -10.57 5.00 12.26
CA GLU A 3 -9.60 5.06 11.16
C GLU A 3 -10.34 5.00 9.81
N THR A 4 -9.74 5.61 8.78
CA THR A 4 -10.13 5.51 7.37
C THR A 4 -8.98 4.89 6.58
N LEU A 5 -9.19 3.68 6.06
CA LEU A 5 -8.19 2.95 5.28
C LEU A 5 -8.52 2.97 3.79
N LEU A 6 -7.54 3.27 2.96
CA LEU A 6 -7.66 3.21 1.52
C LEU A 6 -6.96 1.98 0.95
N THR A 7 -7.71 1.14 0.23
CA THR A 7 -7.15 -0.02 -0.47
C THR A 7 -6.61 0.40 -1.83
N VAL A 8 -5.36 0.03 -2.12
CA VAL A 8 -4.68 0.30 -3.40
C VAL A 8 -4.08 -1.00 -3.94
N ASP A 9 -4.36 -1.29 -5.21
CA ASP A 9 -3.78 -2.43 -5.91
C ASP A 9 -2.33 -2.13 -6.33
N ALA A 10 -1.37 -2.89 -5.80
CA ALA A 10 0.05 -2.66 -5.99
C ALA A 10 0.53 -2.86 -7.44
N THR A 11 -0.26 -3.54 -8.28
CA THR A 11 0.04 -3.76 -9.71
C THR A 11 -0.22 -2.51 -10.56
N THR A 12 -0.94 -1.52 -10.02
CA THR A 12 -1.37 -0.33 -10.78
C THR A 12 -0.31 0.77 -10.88
N GLY A 13 0.80 0.67 -10.12
CA GLY A 13 1.92 1.62 -10.15
C GLY A 13 1.49 3.07 -9.96
N GLN A 14 1.79 3.94 -10.94
CA GLN A 14 1.46 5.37 -10.90
C GLN A 14 -0.05 5.65 -10.87
N ASN A 15 -0.88 4.74 -11.37
CA ASN A 15 -2.33 4.89 -11.29
C ASN A 15 -2.82 4.79 -9.84
N GLY A 16 -2.27 3.86 -9.05
CA GLY A 16 -2.60 3.70 -7.64
C GLY A 16 -2.17 4.90 -6.80
N LEU A 17 -0.99 5.47 -7.07
CA LEU A 17 -0.54 6.70 -6.43
C LEU A 17 -1.49 7.88 -6.72
N ARG A 18 -1.89 8.06 -7.98
CA ARG A 18 -2.85 9.11 -8.35
C ARG A 18 -4.20 8.91 -7.67
N GLN A 19 -4.69 7.68 -7.57
CA GLN A 19 -5.93 7.37 -6.85
C GLN A 19 -5.79 7.72 -5.36
N ALA A 20 -4.69 7.33 -4.72
CA ALA A 20 -4.44 7.65 -3.32
C ALA A 20 -4.43 9.16 -3.06
N LYS A 21 -3.82 9.94 -3.96
CA LYS A 21 -3.85 11.39 -3.90
C LYS A 21 -5.27 11.96 -4.00
N LEU A 22 -6.03 11.55 -5.01
CA LEU A 22 -7.41 12.04 -5.23
C LEU A 22 -8.34 11.71 -4.05
N PHE A 23 -8.21 10.51 -3.46
CA PHE A 23 -8.99 10.16 -2.28
C PHE A 23 -8.59 10.98 -1.05
N SER A 24 -7.29 11.23 -0.86
CA SER A 24 -6.78 12.03 0.26
C SER A 24 -7.20 13.50 0.16
N GLU A 25 -7.43 14.01 -1.05
CA GLU A 25 -8.00 15.35 -1.28
C GLU A 25 -9.50 15.40 -0.95
N ALA A 26 -10.22 14.28 -1.11
CA ALA A 26 -11.66 14.21 -0.87
C ALA A 26 -12.02 13.90 0.59
N VAL A 27 -11.21 13.08 1.26
CA VAL A 27 -11.48 12.58 2.61
C VAL A 27 -10.16 12.32 3.37
N PRO A 28 -10.09 12.57 4.68
CA PRO A 28 -8.92 12.19 5.47
C PRO A 28 -8.68 10.68 5.42
N VAL A 29 -7.49 10.27 4.99
CA VAL A 29 -7.05 8.87 4.93
C VAL A 29 -5.95 8.66 5.98
N ASP A 30 -6.19 7.75 6.92
CA ASP A 30 -5.29 7.49 8.05
C ASP A 30 -4.27 6.37 7.76
N GLY A 31 -4.51 5.58 6.70
CA GLY A 31 -3.61 4.48 6.33
C GLY A 31 -3.98 3.83 5.00
N ILE A 32 -3.01 3.10 4.44
CA ILE A 32 -3.15 2.36 3.18
C ILE A 32 -3.15 0.85 3.43
N VAL A 33 -3.99 0.15 2.69
CA VAL A 33 -3.93 -1.30 2.50
C VAL A 33 -3.44 -1.56 1.08
N LEU A 34 -2.26 -2.18 0.94
CA LEU A 34 -1.74 -2.56 -0.38
C LEU A 34 -2.09 -4.01 -0.68
N THR A 35 -2.73 -4.29 -1.82
CA THR A 35 -3.06 -5.67 -2.23
C THR A 35 -2.24 -6.10 -3.45
N LYS A 36 -2.23 -7.41 -3.72
CA LYS A 36 -1.54 -8.04 -4.87
C LYS A 36 -0.04 -7.78 -4.91
N LEU A 37 0.60 -7.79 -3.74
CA LEU A 37 2.06 -7.62 -3.64
C LEU A 37 2.85 -8.81 -4.19
N ASP A 38 2.24 -9.99 -4.22
CA ASP A 38 2.73 -11.21 -4.86
C ASP A 38 2.80 -11.10 -6.40
N GLY A 39 1.91 -10.30 -7.00
CA GLY A 39 1.81 -10.12 -8.44
C GLY A 39 2.63 -8.97 -9.03
N THR A 40 3.36 -8.19 -8.22
CA THR A 40 4.06 -6.97 -8.68
C THR A 40 5.58 -7.10 -8.65
N ALA A 41 6.21 -6.81 -9.80
CA ALA A 41 7.66 -6.76 -9.94
C ALA A 41 8.31 -5.49 -9.35
N LYS A 42 7.52 -4.57 -8.76
CA LYS A 42 7.99 -3.22 -8.39
C LYS A 42 7.28 -2.69 -7.14
N GLY A 43 7.56 -3.23 -5.96
CA GLY A 43 7.11 -2.68 -4.65
C GLY A 43 7.50 -1.20 -4.37
N GLY A 44 7.95 -0.44 -5.36
CA GLY A 44 8.12 1.01 -5.26
C GLY A 44 6.80 1.78 -5.00
N ILE A 45 5.62 1.18 -5.20
CA ILE A 45 4.35 1.89 -4.93
C ILE A 45 4.14 2.21 -3.45
N ALA A 46 4.53 1.32 -2.53
CA ALA A 46 4.47 1.59 -1.09
C ALA A 46 5.36 2.77 -0.71
N LEU A 47 6.58 2.79 -1.26
CA LEU A 47 7.54 3.88 -1.07
C LEU A 47 7.02 5.19 -1.66
N ALA A 48 6.42 5.15 -2.85
CA ALA A 48 5.87 6.34 -3.50
C ALA A 48 4.70 6.93 -2.71
N ILE A 49 3.79 6.10 -2.21
CA ILE A 49 2.66 6.61 -1.41
C ILE A 49 3.15 7.17 -0.07
N ALA A 50 4.03 6.45 0.64
CA ALA A 50 4.58 6.91 1.90
C ALA A 50 5.38 8.20 1.73
N GLY A 51 6.19 8.30 0.66
CA GLY A 51 7.01 9.47 0.37
C GLY A 51 6.23 10.69 -0.10
N ASP A 52 5.29 10.52 -1.04
CA ASP A 52 4.58 11.63 -1.67
C ASP A 52 3.38 12.11 -0.86
N LEU A 53 2.68 11.19 -0.17
CA LEU A 53 1.44 11.50 0.56
C LEU A 53 1.64 11.54 2.07
N GLY A 54 2.74 10.98 2.60
CA GLY A 54 2.97 10.91 4.05
C GLY A 54 2.00 9.97 4.78
N ILE A 55 1.27 9.12 4.05
CA ILE A 55 0.27 8.21 4.61
C ILE A 55 0.94 6.85 4.87
N PRO A 56 0.84 6.29 6.09
CA PRO A 56 1.46 5.03 6.41
C PRO A 56 0.75 3.86 5.72
N VAL A 57 1.53 2.91 5.20
CA VAL A 57 1.01 1.59 4.84
C VAL A 57 0.81 0.79 6.13
N LYS A 58 -0.41 0.29 6.37
CA LYS A 58 -0.76 -0.46 7.58
C LYS A 58 -0.90 -1.95 7.32
N LEU A 59 -1.37 -2.33 6.14
CA LEU A 59 -1.62 -3.73 5.76
C LEU A 59 -1.10 -4.01 4.35
N ILE A 60 -0.67 -5.25 4.13
CA ILE A 60 -0.24 -5.79 2.85
C ILE A 60 -0.92 -7.13 2.55
N GLY A 61 -1.40 -7.30 1.34
CA GLY A 61 -1.92 -8.54 0.79
C GLY A 61 -0.90 -9.17 -0.15
N ILE A 62 -0.31 -10.29 0.26
CA ILE A 62 0.77 -11.01 -0.46
C ILE A 62 0.29 -12.33 -1.07
N GLY A 63 -1.00 -12.44 -1.36
CA GLY A 63 -1.65 -13.63 -1.88
C GLY A 63 -3.17 -13.52 -1.84
N GLU A 64 -3.85 -14.61 -2.16
CA GLU A 64 -5.32 -14.67 -2.31
C GLU A 64 -6.01 -15.23 -1.06
N ALA A 65 -5.28 -15.86 -0.13
CA ALA A 65 -5.85 -16.44 1.07
C ALA A 65 -6.07 -15.36 2.15
N LEU A 66 -6.96 -15.65 3.11
CA LEU A 66 -7.28 -14.68 4.18
C LEU A 66 -6.05 -14.36 5.05
N GLU A 67 -5.23 -15.37 5.28
CA GLU A 67 -3.96 -15.30 6.00
C GLU A 67 -2.84 -14.52 5.27
N ASP A 68 -3.07 -14.16 4.00
CA ASP A 68 -2.11 -13.39 3.21
C ASP A 68 -2.29 -11.88 3.38
N LEU A 69 -3.36 -11.44 4.06
CA LEU A 69 -3.50 -10.07 4.54
C LEU A 69 -2.80 -9.92 5.89
N ARG A 70 -1.70 -9.19 5.91
CA ARG A 70 -0.81 -9.07 7.08
C ARG A 70 -0.52 -7.61 7.43
N PRO A 71 -0.18 -7.31 8.69
CA PRO A 71 0.41 -6.03 9.07
C PRO A 71 1.63 -5.70 8.20
N PHE A 72 1.77 -4.43 7.83
CA PHE A 72 2.96 -3.96 7.14
C PHE A 72 4.16 -3.94 8.09
N ASP A 73 5.25 -4.59 7.67
CA ASP A 73 6.55 -4.52 8.32
C ASP A 73 7.55 -3.94 7.32
N ALA A 74 8.16 -2.81 7.67
CA ALA A 74 9.04 -2.06 6.77
C ALA A 74 10.36 -2.81 6.50
N ASP A 75 10.84 -3.60 7.45
CA ASP A 75 12.09 -4.34 7.33
C ASP A 75 11.90 -5.56 6.41
N ASP A 76 10.80 -6.31 6.59
CA ASP A 76 10.41 -7.40 5.70
C ASP A 76 10.19 -6.87 4.28
N TYR A 77 9.52 -5.72 4.15
CA TYR A 77 9.28 -5.10 2.85
C TYR A 77 10.58 -4.67 2.16
N ALA A 78 11.49 -4.01 2.88
CA ALA A 78 12.78 -3.59 2.35
C ALA A 78 13.64 -4.79 1.93
N ARG A 79 13.63 -5.88 2.71
CA ARG A 79 14.28 -7.14 2.34
C ARG A 79 13.71 -7.71 1.04
N ALA A 80 12.39 -7.80 0.93
CA ALA A 80 11.71 -8.32 -0.26
C ALA A 80 11.98 -7.48 -1.53
N LEU A 81 12.29 -6.18 -1.39
CA LEU A 81 12.64 -5.30 -2.51
C LEU A 81 14.07 -5.46 -3.04
N LEU A 82 14.99 -5.94 -2.20
CA LEU A 82 16.42 -6.01 -2.51
C LEU A 82 16.90 -7.40 -2.93
N THR A 83 16.00 -8.38 -2.93
CA THR A 83 16.28 -9.80 -3.23
C THR A 83 15.64 -10.18 -4.56
#